data_AF-A0A0B1SFU2-F1
#
_entry.id   AF-A0A0B1SFU2-F1
#
_cell.length_a   1.000
_cell.length_b   1.000
_cell.length_c   1.000
_cell.angle_alpha   90.00
_cell.angle_beta   90.00
_cell.angle_gamma   90.00
#
_symmetry.space_group_name_H-M   'P 1'
#
loop_
_entity.id
_entity.type
_entity.pdbx_description
1 polymer ?
#
loop_
_entity_poly.entity_id
_entity_poly.type
_entity_poly.pdbx_seq_one_letter_code
_entity_poly.pdbx_strand_id
1 'polypeptide(L)'
;LFKHNVLAVPFFNNRLVPVKGKRNILITSALPYVNNVPHLGNIIGCVLSADVFARYCRMRGHETLFVCGTDEYGTATETKALQEGMTPREVCDKYHVIHKNIYEWFNVEFDIFGRTTTPQQTEIAQDIFLKLQKNGFTSSCSIDQLHCQNCDKFLADRFVTGICPFCGFDDARGDQCDGCGRLINAVELKSPKCHICKQEPKVRQSTHIFLHLDALQVSVFA
;
A
#
# COMPACT_ATOMS: atom_id res chain seq x y z
N LEU A 1 -14.87 -35.37 -5.18
CA LEU A 1 -14.56 -35.22 -3.74
C LEU A 1 -14.10 -33.79 -3.35
N PHE A 2 -14.44 -32.75 -4.11
CA PHE A 2 -14.24 -31.36 -3.69
C PHE A 2 -15.60 -30.70 -3.42
N LYS A 3 -16.07 -30.81 -2.18
CA LYS A 3 -17.20 -30.06 -1.62
C LYS A 3 -16.64 -29.12 -0.56
N HIS A 4 -17.00 -27.84 -0.69
CA HIS A 4 -17.14 -26.84 0.36
C HIS A 4 -16.02 -26.73 1.43
N ASN A 5 -15.16 -25.72 1.27
CA ASN A 5 -14.58 -25.00 2.40
C ASN A 5 -14.71 -23.50 2.15
N VAL A 6 -15.92 -22.99 2.38
CA VAL A 6 -16.12 -21.57 2.66
C VAL A 6 -15.79 -21.43 4.14
N LEU A 7 -14.56 -21.01 4.44
CA LEU A 7 -14.11 -20.78 5.81
C LEU A 7 -14.89 -19.61 6.40
N ALA A 8 -15.60 -19.89 7.48
CA ALA A 8 -16.45 -18.95 8.18
C ALA A 8 -15.62 -17.85 8.85
N VAL A 9 -15.82 -16.61 8.42
CA VAL A 9 -15.39 -15.41 9.12
C VAL A 9 -16.42 -15.11 10.22
N PRO A 10 -16.04 -14.97 11.50
CA PRO A 10 -17.01 -14.81 12.57
C PRO A 10 -17.54 -13.36 12.62
N PHE A 11 -18.86 -13.25 12.79
CA PHE A 11 -19.66 -12.03 13.00
C PHE A 11 -19.78 -11.04 11.83
N PHE A 12 -20.64 -11.35 10.87
CA PHE A 12 -21.29 -10.32 10.03
C PHE A 12 -22.78 -10.66 9.86
N ASN A 13 -23.62 -9.62 9.80
CA ASN A 13 -25.03 -9.70 9.44
C ASN A 13 -25.23 -10.71 8.29
N ASN A 14 -26.13 -11.69 8.46
CA ASN A 14 -26.33 -12.90 7.65
C ASN A 14 -26.69 -12.70 6.14
N ARG A 15 -26.13 -11.71 5.44
CA ARG A 15 -26.26 -11.58 3.97
C ARG A 15 -25.17 -12.38 3.27
N LEU A 16 -25.51 -13.62 2.92
CA LEU A 16 -24.70 -14.46 2.04
C LEU A 16 -24.80 -13.93 0.60
N VAL A 17 -23.85 -13.10 0.21
CA VAL A 17 -23.59 -12.74 -1.19
C VAL A 17 -22.38 -13.54 -1.70
N PRO A 18 -22.34 -13.97 -2.97
CA PRO A 18 -23.32 -13.72 -4.03
C PRO A 18 -24.54 -14.66 -3.96
N VAL A 19 -25.72 -14.15 -4.36
CA VAL A 19 -26.96 -14.92 -4.52
C VAL A 19 -27.14 -15.31 -5.99
N LYS A 20 -27.30 -16.62 -6.25
CA LYS A 20 -27.51 -17.14 -7.60
C LYS A 20 -28.82 -16.61 -8.20
N GLY A 21 -28.77 -16.18 -9.46
CA GLY A 21 -29.95 -15.68 -10.20
C GLY A 21 -30.32 -14.22 -9.87
N LYS A 22 -29.58 -13.54 -8.99
CA LYS A 22 -29.73 -12.11 -8.72
C LYS A 22 -28.51 -11.33 -9.23
N ARG A 23 -28.69 -10.00 -9.35
CA ARG A 23 -27.58 -9.08 -9.64
C ARG A 23 -26.76 -8.86 -8.37
N ASN A 24 -25.50 -9.30 -8.39
CA ASN A 24 -24.55 -9.16 -7.28
C ASN A 24 -23.53 -8.08 -7.63
N ILE A 25 -23.36 -7.08 -6.76
CA ILE A 25 -22.49 -5.93 -6.96
C ILE A 25 -21.47 -5.90 -5.82
N LEU A 26 -20.18 -6.06 -6.18
CA LEU A 26 -19.07 -5.76 -5.29
C LEU A 26 -18.63 -4.32 -5.54
N ILE A 27 -18.63 -3.51 -4.49
CA ILE A 27 -18.15 -2.13 -4.51
C ILE A 27 -16.94 -2.07 -3.59
N THR A 28 -15.85 -1.52 -4.10
CA THR A 28 -14.68 -1.19 -3.30
C THR A 28 -14.41 0.30 -3.40
N SER A 29 -13.94 0.88 -2.30
CA SER A 29 -13.28 2.19 -2.32
C SER A 29 -11.78 1.96 -2.23
N ALA A 30 -11.01 2.87 -2.83
CA ALA A 30 -9.57 2.90 -2.62
C ALA A 30 -9.27 2.92 -1.11
N LEU A 31 -8.30 2.11 -0.70
CA LEU A 31 -7.90 1.98 0.71
C LEU A 31 -7.19 3.27 1.13
N PRO A 32 -7.73 4.07 2.06
CA PRO A 32 -7.00 5.20 2.61
C PRO A 32 -5.73 4.74 3.33
N TYR A 33 -4.64 5.46 3.09
CA TYR A 33 -3.38 5.22 3.78
C TYR A 33 -3.50 5.64 5.25
N VAL A 34 -3.20 4.71 6.17
CA VAL A 34 -3.55 4.82 7.58
C VAL A 34 -2.80 5.94 8.30
N ASN A 35 -1.62 6.34 7.85
CA ASN A 35 -0.73 7.18 8.64
C ASN A 35 -1.10 8.68 8.63
N ASN A 36 -2.20 9.06 7.96
CA ASN A 36 -2.65 10.44 7.79
C ASN A 36 -4.16 10.57 8.06
N VAL A 37 -4.58 11.68 8.66
CA VAL A 37 -6.01 11.99 8.81
C VAL A 37 -6.59 12.35 7.43
N PRO A 38 -7.69 11.73 6.98
CA PRO A 38 -8.26 12.02 5.67
C PRO A 38 -8.87 13.43 5.63
N HIS A 39 -8.61 14.16 4.55
CA HIS A 39 -9.24 15.45 4.27
C HIS A 39 -10.45 15.29 3.32
N LEU A 40 -11.23 16.36 3.13
CA LEU A 40 -12.46 16.34 2.31
C LEU A 40 -12.24 15.80 0.89
N GLY A 41 -11.11 16.14 0.25
CA GLY A 41 -10.73 15.59 -1.05
C GLY A 41 -10.64 14.06 -1.09
N ASN A 42 -10.10 13.42 -0.04
CA ASN A 42 -10.06 11.95 0.03
C ASN A 42 -11.47 11.36 0.21
N ILE A 43 -12.30 12.05 0.98
CA ILE A 43 -13.66 11.59 1.29
C ILE A 43 -14.54 11.62 0.04
N ILE A 44 -14.59 12.75 -0.66
CA ILE A 44 -15.42 12.89 -1.85
C ILE A 44 -14.90 12.04 -3.01
N GLY A 45 -13.59 11.95 -3.18
CA GLY A 45 -12.97 11.22 -4.30
C GLY A 45 -13.07 9.69 -4.20
N CYS A 46 -13.40 9.15 -3.03
CA CYS A 46 -13.40 7.70 -2.80
C CYS A 46 -14.64 7.25 -2.03
N VAL A 47 -14.61 7.33 -0.69
CA VAL A 47 -15.58 6.66 0.18
C VAL A 47 -17.00 7.21 0.06
N LEU A 48 -17.18 8.53 -0.08
CA LEU A 48 -18.50 9.14 -0.17
C LEU A 48 -19.15 8.89 -1.53
N SER A 49 -18.37 8.95 -2.60
CA SER A 49 -18.86 8.60 -3.95
C SER A 49 -19.29 7.13 -4.03
N ALA A 50 -18.49 6.23 -3.45
CA ALA A 50 -18.82 4.81 -3.40
C ALA A 50 -20.06 4.53 -2.51
N ASP A 51 -20.22 5.24 -1.40
CA ASP A 51 -21.38 5.12 -0.52
C ASP A 51 -22.71 5.47 -1.22
N VAL A 52 -22.74 6.60 -1.93
CA VAL A 52 -23.92 7.02 -2.70
C VAL A 52 -24.34 5.93 -3.69
N PHE A 53 -23.38 5.34 -4.40
CA PHE A 53 -23.65 4.25 -5.34
C PHE A 53 -24.09 2.97 -4.63
N ALA A 54 -23.47 2.61 -3.51
CA ALA A 54 -23.85 1.45 -2.71
C ALA A 54 -25.30 1.54 -2.21
N ARG A 55 -25.69 2.69 -1.66
CA ARG A 55 -27.07 2.97 -1.22
C ARG A 55 -28.06 2.86 -2.37
N TYR A 56 -27.72 3.44 -3.52
CA TYR A 56 -28.55 3.31 -4.72
C TYR A 56 -28.72 1.84 -5.16
N CYS A 57 -27.64 1.06 -5.21
CA CYS A 57 -27.72 -0.37 -5.56
C CYS A 57 -28.60 -1.16 -4.59
N ARG A 58 -28.47 -0.90 -3.27
CA ARG A 58 -29.33 -1.50 -2.24
C ARG A 58 -30.80 -1.13 -2.43
N MET A 59 -31.10 0.15 -2.71
CA MET A 59 -32.48 0.62 -3.00
C MET A 59 -33.07 0.00 -4.27
N ARG A 60 -32.23 -0.34 -5.26
CA ARG A 60 -32.64 -1.05 -6.48
C ARG A 60 -32.84 -2.57 -6.25
N GLY A 61 -32.68 -3.06 -5.02
CA GLY A 61 -32.80 -4.47 -4.68
C GLY A 61 -31.64 -5.33 -5.21
N HIS A 62 -30.50 -4.73 -5.52
CA HIS A 62 -29.29 -5.48 -5.90
C HIS A 62 -28.57 -6.00 -4.66
N GLU A 63 -28.07 -7.23 -4.74
CA GLU A 63 -27.26 -7.83 -3.68
C GLU A 63 -25.91 -7.12 -3.69
N THR A 64 -25.67 -6.24 -2.72
CA THR A 64 -24.56 -5.28 -2.75
C THR A 64 -23.64 -5.53 -1.56
N LEU A 65 -22.33 -5.63 -1.82
CA LEU A 65 -21.29 -5.68 -0.81
C LEU A 65 -20.34 -4.50 -1.02
N PHE A 66 -20.30 -3.58 -0.07
CA PHE A 66 -19.42 -2.43 -0.07
C PHE A 66 -18.30 -2.61 0.96
N VAL A 67 -17.07 -2.79 0.46
CA VAL A 67 -15.88 -3.09 1.26
C VAL A 67 -14.85 -1.96 1.13
N CYS A 68 -14.27 -1.56 2.26
CA CYS A 68 -13.08 -0.73 2.31
C CYS A 68 -12.23 -1.13 3.53
N GLY A 69 -11.19 -0.36 3.83
CA GLY A 69 -10.32 -0.60 4.95
C GLY A 69 -9.10 0.31 4.91
N THR A 70 -8.21 0.19 5.88
CA THR A 70 -6.97 0.97 5.93
C THR A 70 -5.81 0.23 5.26
N ASP A 71 -5.05 0.95 4.45
CA ASP A 71 -3.74 0.50 3.97
C ASP A 71 -2.64 0.88 4.96
N GLU A 72 -1.92 -0.12 5.45
CA GLU A 72 -1.13 -0.01 6.69
C GLU A 72 0.35 -0.33 6.50
N TYR A 73 0.75 -0.95 5.38
CA TYR A 73 2.14 -1.32 5.13
C TYR A 73 2.92 -0.18 4.46
N GLY A 74 4.25 -0.29 4.49
CA GLY A 74 5.15 0.59 3.74
C GLY A 74 5.95 1.57 4.61
N THR A 75 6.97 2.15 3.97
CA THR A 75 8.00 2.96 4.64
C THR A 75 7.45 4.19 5.36
N ALA A 76 6.34 4.77 4.88
CA ALA A 76 5.77 5.95 5.49
C ALA A 76 5.08 5.64 6.85
N THR A 77 4.56 4.43 7.05
CA THR A 77 4.08 3.93 8.36
C THR A 77 5.26 3.81 9.33
N GLU A 78 6.37 3.19 8.90
CA GLU A 78 7.57 3.07 9.73
C GLU A 78 8.15 4.43 10.12
N THR A 79 8.16 5.39 9.19
CA THR A 79 8.63 6.76 9.43
C THR A 79 7.76 7.44 10.48
N LYS A 80 6.44 7.34 10.34
CA LYS A 80 5.47 7.93 11.26
C LYS A 80 5.57 7.32 12.66
N ALA A 81 5.76 6.01 12.72
CA ALA A 81 5.99 5.28 13.96
C ALA A 81 7.24 5.78 14.71
N LEU A 82 8.36 5.96 13.99
CA LEU A 82 9.57 6.55 14.57
C LEU A 82 9.34 7.99 15.06
N GLN A 83 8.62 8.81 14.30
CA GLN A 83 8.30 10.19 14.68
C GLN A 83 7.41 10.28 15.92
N GLU A 84 6.48 9.35 16.09
CA GLU A 84 5.57 9.31 17.24
C GLU A 84 6.11 8.50 18.42
N GLY A 85 7.30 7.91 18.30
CA GLY A 85 7.87 7.05 19.35
C GLY A 85 7.04 5.78 19.59
N MET A 86 6.36 5.29 18.55
CA MET A 86 5.48 4.12 18.57
C MET A 86 6.02 3.03 17.63
N THR A 87 5.49 1.82 17.77
CA THR A 87 5.68 0.75 16.78
C THR A 87 4.76 1.00 15.56
N PRO A 88 5.10 0.46 14.37
CA PRO A 88 4.21 0.54 13.20
C PRO A 88 2.80 0.03 13.48
N ARG A 89 2.69 -1.04 14.27
CA ARG A 89 1.39 -1.63 14.64
C ARG A 89 0.54 -0.67 15.48
N GLU A 90 1.14 -0.02 16.48
CA GLU A 90 0.44 0.94 17.33
C GLU A 90 -0.05 2.16 16.55
N VAL A 91 0.76 2.68 15.61
CA VAL A 91 0.33 3.77 14.71
C VAL A 91 -0.86 3.34 13.87
N CYS A 92 -0.79 2.16 13.24
CA CYS A 92 -1.90 1.65 12.44
C CYS A 92 -3.17 1.44 13.29
N ASP A 93 -3.04 0.89 14.49
CA ASP A 93 -4.16 0.67 15.42
C ASP A 93 -4.83 1.99 15.82
N LYS A 94 -4.03 2.99 16.19
CA LYS A 94 -4.50 4.33 16.53
C LYS A 94 -5.26 4.97 15.37
N TYR A 95 -4.65 5.01 14.19
CA TYR A 95 -5.22 5.73 13.06
C TYR A 95 -6.36 4.98 12.36
N HIS A 96 -6.38 3.64 12.37
CA HIS A 96 -7.52 2.87 11.88
C HIS A 96 -8.82 3.26 12.59
N VAL A 97 -8.76 3.45 13.92
CA VAL A 97 -9.91 3.93 14.70
C VAL A 97 -10.31 5.35 14.31
N ILE A 98 -9.34 6.24 14.07
CA ILE A 98 -9.62 7.62 13.61
C ILE A 98 -10.35 7.60 12.27
N HIS A 99 -9.86 6.84 11.29
CA HIS A 99 -10.52 6.69 9.98
C HIS A 99 -11.95 6.16 10.13
N LYS A 100 -12.11 5.08 10.90
CA LYS A 100 -13.43 4.47 11.15
C LYS A 100 -14.41 5.48 11.74
N ASN A 101 -14.01 6.22 12.77
CA ASN A 101 -14.86 7.22 13.43
C ASN A 101 -15.25 8.37 12.48
N ILE A 102 -14.32 8.83 11.63
CA ILE A 102 -14.61 9.87 10.62
C ILE A 102 -15.66 9.35 9.62
N TYR A 103 -15.47 8.14 9.08
CA TYR A 103 -16.39 7.60 8.09
C TYR A 103 -17.77 7.27 8.67
N GLU A 104 -17.83 6.80 9.93
CA GLU A 104 -19.08 6.64 10.67
C GLU A 104 -19.79 7.99 10.88
N TRP A 105 -19.05 9.05 11.21
CA TRP A 105 -19.63 10.39 11.36
C TRP A 105 -20.17 10.96 10.04
N PHE A 106 -19.50 10.69 8.91
CA PHE A 106 -20.02 10.98 7.57
C PHE A 106 -21.16 10.05 7.13
N ASN A 107 -21.55 9.09 7.97
CA ASN A 107 -22.59 8.09 7.70
C ASN A 107 -22.29 7.24 6.46
N VAL A 108 -21.02 6.90 6.24
CA VAL A 108 -20.61 5.96 5.19
C VAL A 108 -20.94 4.53 5.65
N GLU A 109 -21.73 3.81 4.86
CA GLU A 109 -22.30 2.51 5.24
C GLU A 109 -21.56 1.37 4.54
N PHE A 110 -20.35 1.09 5.03
CA PHE A 110 -19.60 -0.11 4.66
C PHE A 110 -20.28 -1.37 5.20
N ASP A 111 -20.30 -2.43 4.38
CA ASP A 111 -20.60 -3.77 4.87
C ASP A 111 -19.39 -4.31 5.66
N ILE A 112 -18.18 -4.03 5.18
CA ILE A 112 -16.91 -4.35 5.87
C ILE A 112 -15.95 -3.17 5.75
N PHE A 113 -15.47 -2.70 6.91
CA PHE A 113 -14.32 -1.80 7.00
C PHE A 113 -13.14 -2.53 7.66
N GLY A 114 -12.26 -3.09 6.82
CA GLY A 114 -11.17 -3.98 7.21
C GLY A 114 -9.81 -3.31 7.31
N ARG A 115 -8.75 -4.13 7.25
CA ARG A 115 -7.34 -3.74 7.43
C ARG A 115 -6.44 -4.61 6.56
N THR A 116 -5.33 -4.07 6.06
CA THR A 116 -4.36 -4.89 5.30
C THR A 116 -3.42 -5.71 6.18
N THR A 117 -3.25 -5.38 7.46
CA THR A 117 -2.40 -6.16 8.39
C THR A 117 -3.13 -7.36 9.00
N THR A 118 -3.50 -8.35 8.18
CA THR A 118 -4.17 -9.58 8.64
C THR A 118 -3.42 -10.83 8.15
N PRO A 119 -3.53 -11.97 8.86
CA PRO A 119 -2.97 -13.24 8.37
C PRO A 119 -3.49 -13.64 6.99
N GLN A 120 -4.78 -13.36 6.71
CA GLN A 120 -5.41 -13.63 5.43
C GLN A 120 -4.80 -12.82 4.28
N GLN A 121 -4.41 -11.56 4.54
CA GLN A 121 -3.67 -10.77 3.55
C GLN A 121 -2.36 -11.46 3.17
N THR A 122 -1.60 -11.95 4.15
CA THR A 122 -0.34 -12.66 3.90
C THR A 122 -0.58 -13.91 3.07
N GLU A 123 -1.56 -14.73 3.44
CA GLU A 123 -1.91 -15.96 2.71
C GLU A 123 -2.27 -15.68 1.24
N ILE A 124 -3.19 -14.74 1.01
CA ILE A 124 -3.68 -14.42 -0.33
C ILE A 124 -2.58 -13.77 -1.18
N ALA A 125 -1.82 -12.83 -0.62
CA ALA A 125 -0.73 -12.17 -1.35
C ALA A 125 0.37 -13.16 -1.73
N GLN A 126 0.73 -14.08 -0.82
CA GLN A 126 1.71 -15.13 -1.11
C GLN A 126 1.20 -16.12 -2.15
N ASP A 127 -0.07 -16.54 -2.07
CA ASP A 127 -0.67 -17.45 -3.06
C ASP A 127 -0.69 -16.84 -4.47
N ILE A 128 -1.09 -15.58 -4.61
CA ILE A 128 -1.06 -14.85 -5.90
C ILE A 128 0.38 -14.76 -6.41
N PHE A 129 1.31 -14.36 -5.56
CA PHE A 129 2.73 -14.26 -5.91
C PHE A 129 3.31 -15.59 -6.39
N LEU A 130 3.09 -16.68 -5.66
CA LEU A 130 3.60 -18.01 -6.00
C LEU A 130 3.00 -18.55 -7.31
N LYS A 131 1.72 -18.25 -7.58
CA LYS A 131 1.08 -18.58 -8.87
C LYS A 131 1.70 -17.80 -10.04
N LEU A 132 1.93 -16.50 -9.87
CA LEU A 132 2.62 -15.68 -10.87
C LEU A 132 4.03 -16.21 -11.14
N GLN A 133 4.77 -16.53 -10.08
CA GLN A 133 6.12 -17.09 -10.19
C GLN A 133 6.13 -18.44 -10.91
N LYS A 134 5.23 -19.36 -10.52
CA LYS A 134 5.09 -20.68 -11.15
C LYS A 134 4.74 -20.58 -12.64
N ASN A 135 3.98 -19.57 -13.03
CA ASN A 135 3.58 -19.32 -14.41
C ASN A 135 4.60 -18.51 -15.22
N GLY A 136 5.78 -18.20 -14.65
CA GLY A 136 6.85 -17.49 -15.36
C GLY A 136 6.63 -15.98 -15.51
N PHE A 137 5.70 -15.38 -14.76
CA PHE A 137 5.44 -13.94 -14.80
C PHE A 137 6.33 -13.12 -13.87
N THR A 138 7.34 -13.73 -13.24
CA THR A 138 8.28 -13.02 -12.38
C THR A 138 9.73 -13.33 -12.72
N SER A 139 10.61 -12.36 -12.56
CA SER A 139 12.07 -12.53 -12.63
C SER A 139 12.76 -11.98 -11.38
N SER A 140 13.94 -12.50 -11.08
CA SER A 140 14.79 -11.97 -10.01
C SER A 140 15.96 -11.20 -10.60
N CYS A 141 16.24 -10.00 -10.09
CA CYS A 141 17.40 -9.21 -10.50
C CYS A 141 18.10 -8.64 -9.26
N SER A 142 19.44 -8.62 -9.30
CA SER A 142 20.24 -7.99 -8.26
C SER A 142 20.43 -6.52 -8.57
N ILE A 143 20.06 -5.66 -7.62
CA ILE A 143 20.14 -4.21 -7.74
C ILE A 143 21.11 -3.68 -6.68
N ASP A 144 21.94 -2.73 -7.09
CA ASP A 144 22.77 -1.95 -6.20
C ASP A 144 21.91 -0.94 -5.44
N GLN A 145 21.87 -1.07 -4.11
CA GLN A 145 21.13 -0.15 -3.23
C GLN A 145 22.06 0.40 -2.15
N LEU A 146 21.77 1.61 -1.67
CA LEU A 146 22.50 2.20 -0.55
C LEU A 146 22.03 1.55 0.76
N HIS A 147 22.98 1.02 1.52
CA HIS A 147 22.77 0.38 2.81
C HIS A 147 23.47 1.18 3.92
N CYS A 148 22.72 1.61 4.92
CA CYS A 148 23.30 2.23 6.10
C CYS A 148 23.77 1.15 7.08
N GLN A 149 25.08 1.02 7.32
CA GLN A 149 25.63 0.02 8.24
C GLN A 149 25.22 0.30 9.70
N ASN A 150 25.03 1.57 10.08
CA ASN A 150 24.66 1.94 11.45
C ASN A 150 23.16 1.72 11.76
N CYS A 151 22.29 1.94 10.77
CA CYS A 151 20.85 1.68 10.93
C CYS A 151 20.46 0.24 10.57
N ASP A 152 21.40 -0.53 10.02
CA ASP A 152 21.23 -1.87 9.46
C ASP A 152 20.02 -2.00 8.52
N LYS A 153 19.90 -1.05 7.58
CA LYS A 153 18.79 -0.95 6.63
C LYS A 153 19.23 -0.48 5.26
N PHE A 154 18.58 -1.00 4.23
CA PHE A 154 18.57 -0.38 2.90
C PHE A 154 17.80 0.94 2.95
N LEU A 155 18.36 1.98 2.35
CA LEU A 155 17.78 3.31 2.36
C LEU A 155 16.93 3.49 1.11
N ALA A 156 15.66 3.82 1.30
CA ALA A 156 14.84 4.38 0.23
C ALA A 156 15.39 5.77 -0.16
N ASP A 157 15.12 6.21 -1.40
CA ASP A 157 15.64 7.47 -1.95
C ASP A 157 15.38 8.69 -1.05
N ARG A 158 14.20 8.71 -0.40
CA ARG A 158 13.79 9.74 0.57
C ARG A 158 14.66 9.83 1.83
N PHE A 159 15.43 8.79 2.14
CA PHE A 159 16.34 8.73 3.29
C PHE A 159 17.81 8.90 2.91
N VAL A 160 18.08 9.23 1.65
CA VAL A 160 19.43 9.54 1.17
C VAL A 160 19.48 11.01 0.78
N THR A 161 20.46 11.70 1.33
CA THR A 161 20.82 13.08 0.96
C THR A 161 22.29 13.12 0.58
N GLY A 162 22.68 13.95 -0.36
CA GLY A 162 24.10 14.08 -0.73
C GLY A 162 24.34 15.21 -1.72
N ILE A 163 25.55 15.26 -2.26
CA ILE A 163 25.94 16.28 -3.23
C ILE A 163 25.53 15.82 -4.63
N CYS A 164 24.79 16.68 -5.34
CA CYS A 164 24.36 16.44 -6.72
C CYS A 164 25.59 16.29 -7.63
N PRO A 165 25.71 15.19 -8.40
CA PRO A 165 26.85 14.96 -9.27
C PRO A 165 26.91 15.95 -10.45
N PHE A 166 25.79 16.61 -10.79
CA PHE A 166 25.65 17.48 -11.96
C PHE A 166 25.83 18.96 -11.67
N CYS A 167 25.26 19.49 -10.59
CA CYS A 167 25.31 20.92 -10.26
C CYS A 167 26.05 21.25 -8.95
N GLY A 168 26.44 20.23 -8.17
CA GLY A 168 27.14 20.44 -6.90
C GLY A 168 26.26 20.90 -5.73
N PHE A 169 24.93 20.93 -5.89
CA PHE A 169 23.99 21.19 -4.79
C PHE A 169 24.20 20.17 -3.66
N ASP A 170 24.36 20.63 -2.42
CA ASP A 170 24.89 19.85 -1.30
C ASP A 170 23.85 19.04 -0.51
N ASP A 171 22.56 19.28 -0.76
CA ASP A 171 21.44 18.58 -0.12
C ASP A 171 20.47 17.97 -1.15
N ALA A 172 21.01 17.37 -2.22
CA ALA A 172 20.22 16.65 -3.21
C ALA A 172 19.64 15.36 -2.62
N ARG A 173 18.39 15.06 -2.95
CA ARG A 173 17.70 13.83 -2.53
C ARG A 173 18.04 12.67 -3.46
N GLY A 174 17.82 11.44 -3.00
CA GLY A 174 18.14 10.22 -3.75
C GLY A 174 17.38 10.04 -5.06
N ASP A 175 16.24 10.73 -5.24
CA ASP A 175 15.35 10.67 -6.40
C ASP A 175 15.47 11.90 -7.30
N GLN A 176 15.71 13.07 -6.72
CA GLN A 176 15.74 14.34 -7.43
C GLN A 176 16.64 15.37 -6.76
N CYS A 177 17.37 16.14 -7.56
CA CYS A 177 18.06 17.33 -7.10
C CYS A 177 17.15 18.56 -7.19
N ASP A 178 16.80 19.15 -6.05
CA ASP A 178 15.96 20.37 -6.00
C ASP A 178 16.71 21.62 -6.52
N GLY A 179 18.05 21.59 -6.58
CA GLY A 179 18.85 22.70 -7.12
C GLY A 179 18.83 22.81 -8.65
N CYS A 180 18.77 21.69 -9.39
CA CYS A 180 18.76 21.70 -10.86
C CYS A 180 17.57 20.97 -11.51
N GLY A 181 16.68 20.38 -10.69
CA GLY A 181 15.47 19.69 -11.12
C GLY A 181 15.69 18.29 -11.72
N ARG A 182 16.94 17.83 -11.89
CA ARG A 182 17.24 16.53 -12.50
C ARG A 182 16.83 15.37 -11.60
N LEU A 183 16.23 14.36 -12.21
CA LEU A 183 16.05 13.04 -11.63
C LEU A 183 17.38 12.30 -11.63
N ILE A 184 17.72 11.67 -10.52
CA ILE A 184 18.97 10.96 -10.30
C ILE A 184 18.70 9.66 -9.54
N ASN A 185 19.63 8.70 -9.63
CA ASN A 185 19.59 7.53 -8.77
C ASN A 185 20.41 7.79 -7.50
N ALA A 186 19.95 7.29 -6.35
CA ALA A 186 20.61 7.55 -5.08
C ALA A 186 22.09 7.12 -5.04
N VAL A 187 22.45 6.06 -5.78
CA VAL A 187 23.84 5.57 -5.93
C VAL A 187 24.77 6.52 -6.69
N GLU A 188 24.24 7.50 -7.42
CA GLU A 188 25.01 8.50 -8.18
C GLU A 188 25.37 9.72 -7.32
N LEU A 189 24.78 9.87 -6.13
CA LEU A 189 25.07 10.98 -5.22
C LEU A 189 26.52 10.94 -4.75
N LYS A 190 27.17 12.10 -4.75
CA LYS A 190 28.51 12.25 -4.15
C LYS A 190 28.36 12.46 -2.65
N SER A 191 29.19 11.79 -1.86
CA SER A 191 29.15 11.84 -0.39
C SER A 191 27.73 11.61 0.16
N PRO A 192 27.09 10.47 -0.17
CA PRO A 192 25.74 10.19 0.29
C PRO A 192 25.73 10.11 1.83
N LYS A 193 24.63 10.54 2.43
CA LYS A 193 24.40 10.53 3.87
C LYS A 193 23.02 9.95 4.14
N CYS A 194 22.96 9.08 5.15
CA CYS A 194 21.69 8.61 5.68
C CYS A 194 20.98 9.75 6.40
N HIS A 195 19.73 10.05 6.02
CA HIS A 195 18.96 11.12 6.65
C HIS A 195 18.72 10.87 8.15
N ILE A 196 18.66 9.59 8.57
CA ILE A 196 18.36 9.15 9.93
C ILE A 196 19.56 9.35 10.88
N CYS A 197 20.72 8.74 10.56
CA CYS A 197 21.88 8.75 11.45
C CYS A 197 23.05 9.64 10.96
N LYS A 198 22.89 10.29 9.81
CA LYS A 198 23.89 11.16 9.16
C LYS A 198 25.20 10.48 8.75
N GLN A 199 25.31 9.16 8.89
CA GLN A 199 26.46 8.37 8.45
C GLN A 199 26.41 8.08 6.94
N GLU A 200 27.59 7.82 6.35
CA GLU A 200 27.74 7.45 4.95
C GLU A 200 27.22 6.02 4.71
N PRO A 201 26.22 5.83 3.83
CA PRO A 201 25.78 4.50 3.41
C PRO A 201 26.74 3.92 2.35
N LYS A 202 26.78 2.58 2.27
CA LYS A 202 27.58 1.86 1.27
C LYS A 202 26.68 1.16 0.27
N VAL A 203 27.12 1.09 -0.98
CA VAL A 203 26.43 0.31 -2.00
C VAL A 203 26.51 -1.18 -1.64
N ARG A 204 25.36 -1.86 -1.66
CA ARG A 204 25.23 -3.29 -1.43
C ARG A 204 24.21 -3.86 -2.40
N GLN A 205 24.52 -5.04 -2.93
CA GLN A 205 23.59 -5.76 -3.79
C GLN A 205 22.44 -6.37 -2.98
N SER A 206 21.24 -6.23 -3.51
CA SER A 206 20.01 -6.84 -3.00
C SER A 206 19.27 -7.50 -4.14
N THR A 207 18.73 -8.70 -3.92
CA THR A 207 17.93 -9.39 -4.93
C THR A 207 16.47 -8.97 -4.79
N HIS A 208 15.89 -8.45 -5.87
CA HIS A 208 14.49 -8.05 -5.97
C HIS A 208 13.77 -8.92 -6.98
N ILE A 209 12.45 -9.05 -6.80
CA ILE A 209 11.58 -9.80 -7.70
C ILE A 209 10.70 -8.81 -8.45
N PHE A 210 10.65 -8.96 -9.76
CA PHE A 210 9.94 -8.10 -10.70
C PHE A 210 8.78 -8.85 -11.33
N LEU A 211 7.68 -8.15 -11.59
CA LEU A 211 6.51 -8.65 -12.32
C LEU A 211 6.64 -8.28 -13.80
N HIS A 212 6.50 -9.26 -14.69
CA HIS A 212 6.52 -9.06 -16.14
C HIS A 212 5.18 -8.49 -16.64
N LEU A 213 5.01 -7.18 -16.50
CA LEU A 213 3.81 -6.47 -16.97
C LEU A 213 3.67 -6.54 -18.50
N ASP A 214 4.78 -6.57 -19.23
CA ASP A 214 4.84 -6.75 -20.68
C ASP A 214 4.23 -8.08 -21.14
N ALA A 215 4.54 -9.17 -20.43
CA ALA A 215 3.97 -10.49 -20.70
C ALA A 215 2.47 -10.56 -20.37
N LEU A 216 2.00 -9.78 -19.39
CA LEU A 216 0.60 -9.73 -18.97
C LEU A 216 -0.25 -8.77 -19.84
N GLN A 217 0.37 -7.83 -20.54
CA GLN A 217 -0.32 -6.78 -21.30
C GLN A 217 -1.34 -7.34 -22.29
N VAL A 218 -1.00 -8.41 -22.99
CA VAL A 218 -1.85 -9.02 -24.02
C VAL A 218 -3.20 -9.50 -23.46
N SER A 219 -3.23 -9.92 -22.19
CA SER A 219 -4.46 -10.42 -21.54
C SER A 219 -5.26 -9.33 -20.83
N VAL A 220 -4.69 -8.14 -20.62
CA VAL A 220 -5.33 -7.03 -19.88
C VAL A 220 -6.04 -6.04 -20.82
N PHE A 221 -5.53 -5.88 -22.04
CA PHE A 221 -6.08 -4.94 -23.03
C PHE A 221 -6.81 -5.60 -24.20
N ALA A 222 -6.98 -6.93 -24.18
CA ALA A 222 -7.83 -7.67 -25.11
C ALA A 222 -9.23 -7.84 -24.53
#